data_AF-A0A497HW84-F1
#
_entry.id   AF-A0A497HW84-F1
#
_cell.length_a   1.000
_cell.length_b   1.000
_cell.length_c   1.000
_cell.angle_alpha   90.00
_cell.angle_beta   90.00
_cell.angle_gamma   90.00
#
_symmetry.space_group_name_H-M   'P 1'
#
loop_
_entity.id
_entity.type
_entity.pdbx_description
1 polymer ?
#
loop_
_entity_poly.entity_id
_entity_poly.type
_entity_poly.pdbx_seq_one_letter_code
_entity_poly.pdbx_strand_id
1 'polypeptide(L)'
;MLKRPFQGGLDVTLGVWLLIILFIAVVIILIVGLGRGKEEGFLAGRQQVYEGQPVELRGRVFRCPKCGNTVDPLSPRCPYCGAEFEIGSYACPDCGGLVTLHDIYCPHCGSLLLAEPYACPRCLRIVPPESTKCPWCGVEYWSPIRLDEETFRKVEKRVSRGRMMVERSSTAST
;
A
#
# COMPACT_ATOMS: atom_id res chain seq x y z
N MET A 1 79.70 27.39 -38.28
CA MET A 1 79.68 26.76 -36.94
C MET A 1 78.48 27.30 -36.18
N LEU A 2 77.47 26.46 -35.97
CA LEU A 2 76.22 26.83 -35.31
C LEU A 2 76.42 26.97 -33.80
N LYS A 3 76.13 28.16 -33.28
CA LYS A 3 75.84 28.34 -31.85
C LYS A 3 74.86 29.48 -31.71
N ARG A 4 73.56 29.16 -31.57
CA ARG A 4 72.61 29.88 -30.71
C ARG A 4 71.52 28.93 -30.19
N PRO A 5 70.95 29.25 -29.01
CA PRO A 5 70.38 28.31 -28.06
C PRO A 5 68.84 28.34 -28.09
N PHE A 6 68.18 27.28 -27.62
CA PHE A 6 66.74 27.26 -27.35
C PHE A 6 66.51 26.33 -26.15
N GLN A 7 66.70 26.79 -24.91
CA GLN A 7 65.69 27.43 -24.05
C GLN A 7 64.35 26.67 -23.97
N GLY A 8 64.24 25.89 -22.89
CA GLY A 8 63.13 25.90 -21.93
C GLY A 8 61.71 25.97 -22.45
N GLY A 9 61.00 24.87 -22.31
CA GLY A 9 59.55 24.84 -22.35
C GLY A 9 59.08 23.47 -21.89
N LEU A 10 58.92 23.29 -20.58
CA LEU A 10 58.09 22.22 -20.06
C LEU A 10 56.75 22.36 -20.81
N ASP A 11 56.43 21.43 -21.71
CA ASP A 11 55.52 21.68 -22.82
C ASP A 11 54.21 22.32 -22.34
N VAL A 12 53.98 23.58 -22.74
CA VAL A 12 52.81 24.38 -22.35
C VAL A 12 51.52 23.62 -22.64
N THR A 13 51.53 22.75 -23.66
CA THR A 13 50.45 21.83 -24.00
C THR A 13 50.20 20.80 -22.88
N LEU A 14 51.22 20.12 -22.37
CA LEU A 14 51.09 19.19 -21.24
C LEU A 14 50.63 19.90 -19.96
N GLY A 15 51.13 21.12 -19.72
CA GLY A 15 50.67 21.96 -18.60
C GLY A 15 49.20 22.35 -18.71
N VAL A 16 48.75 22.75 -19.91
CA VAL A 16 47.35 23.10 -20.17
C VAL A 16 46.44 21.87 -20.04
N TRP A 17 46.85 20.72 -20.57
CA TRP A 17 46.09 19.46 -20.42
C TRP A 17 45.99 19.01 -18.96
N LEU A 18 47.06 19.12 -18.17
CA LEU A 18 47.03 18.81 -16.74
C LEU A 18 46.10 19.73 -15.95
N LEU A 19 46.09 21.03 -16.28
CA LEU A 19 45.17 21.99 -15.66
C LEU A 19 43.71 21.71 -16.03
N ILE A 20 43.43 21.32 -17.29
CA ILE A 20 42.09 20.92 -17.74
C ILE A 20 41.63 19.66 -17.01
N ILE A 21 42.49 18.63 -16.88
CA ILE A 21 42.16 17.38 -16.19
C ILE A 21 41.90 17.65 -14.69
N LEU A 22 42.73 18.48 -14.04
CA LEU A 22 42.52 18.88 -12.65
C LEU A 22 41.21 19.64 -12.47
N PHE A 23 40.88 20.56 -13.38
CA PHE A 23 39.63 21.32 -13.34
C PHE A 23 38.42 20.41 -13.51
N ILE A 24 38.45 19.49 -14.48
CA ILE A 24 37.37 18.50 -14.69
C ILE A 24 37.21 17.61 -13.46
N ALA A 25 38.32 17.14 -12.86
CA ALA A 25 38.28 16.33 -11.64
C ALA A 25 37.66 17.10 -10.47
N VAL A 26 38.01 18.37 -10.26
CA VAL A 26 37.42 19.22 -9.21
C VAL A 26 35.93 19.46 -9.47
N VAL A 27 35.52 19.72 -10.72
CA VAL A 27 34.11 19.88 -11.08
C VAL A 27 33.32 18.59 -10.83
N ILE A 28 33.85 17.43 -11.19
CA ILE A 28 33.24 16.12 -10.88
C ILE A 28 33.13 15.92 -9.36
N ILE A 29 34.18 16.25 -8.59
CA ILE A 29 34.17 16.16 -7.13
C ILE A 29 33.15 17.12 -6.52
N LEU A 30 32.93 18.31 -7.09
CA LEU A 30 31.89 19.23 -6.60
C LEU A 30 30.48 18.73 -6.94
N ILE A 31 30.27 18.21 -8.16
CA ILE A 31 28.99 17.64 -8.60
C ILE A 31 28.65 16.39 -7.77
N VAL A 32 29.61 15.51 -7.52
CA VAL A 32 29.40 14.26 -6.77
C VAL A 32 29.48 14.50 -5.25
N GLY A 33 30.35 15.40 -4.80
CA GLY A 33 30.67 15.64 -3.39
C GLY A 33 29.64 16.48 -2.64
N LEU A 34 28.93 17.40 -3.31
CA LEU A 34 27.76 18.06 -2.72
C LEU A 34 26.53 17.13 -2.66
N GLY A 35 26.57 15.98 -3.34
CA GLY A 35 25.52 14.95 -3.28
C GLY A 35 25.75 13.85 -2.25
N ARG A 36 26.90 13.80 -1.56
CA ARG A 36 27.19 12.74 -0.57
C ARG A 36 26.75 13.09 0.84
N GLY A 37 25.47 13.42 0.97
CA GLY A 37 24.75 13.34 2.23
C GLY A 37 24.39 11.88 2.54
N LYS A 38 25.26 11.18 3.27
CA LYS A 38 24.88 10.20 4.31
C LYS A 38 23.66 9.30 4.00
N GLU A 39 23.84 8.33 3.10
CA GLU A 39 22.90 7.21 2.92
C GLU A 39 23.45 5.92 3.58
N GLU A 40 24.00 6.04 4.78
CA GLU A 40 24.28 4.89 5.64
C GLU A 40 23.14 4.81 6.66
N GLY A 41 22.08 4.07 6.32
CA GLY A 41 21.00 3.77 7.27
C GLY A 41 19.57 3.66 6.73
N PHE A 42 19.32 3.78 5.42
CA PHE A 42 17.95 3.66 4.87
C PHE A 42 17.66 2.32 4.15
N LEU A 43 18.41 1.27 4.46
CA LEU A 43 18.05 -0.12 4.09
C LEU A 43 17.46 -0.91 5.27
N ALA A 44 16.73 -0.23 6.15
CA ALA A 44 16.06 -0.86 7.30
C ALA A 44 14.57 -0.54 7.39
N GLY A 45 13.90 -0.19 6.28
CA GLY A 45 12.46 0.07 6.40
C GLY A 45 11.68 0.48 5.17
N ARG A 46 11.84 -0.16 4.01
CA ARG A 46 10.76 -0.16 3.00
C ARG A 46 10.90 -1.17 1.86
N GLN A 47 11.19 -2.43 2.15
CA GLN A 47 11.04 -3.48 1.14
C GLN A 47 10.61 -4.78 1.80
N GLN A 48 9.32 -4.83 2.10
CA GLN A 48 8.57 -6.08 2.06
C GLN A 48 7.36 -5.84 1.16
N VAL A 49 7.64 -5.75 -0.15
CA VAL A 49 6.63 -6.09 -1.15
C VAL A 49 6.75 -7.59 -1.30
N TYR A 50 5.82 -8.31 -0.69
CA TYR A 50 5.73 -9.76 -0.71
C TYR A 50 5.32 -10.18 -2.13
N GLU A 51 6.31 -10.58 -2.92
CA GLU A 51 6.14 -11.18 -4.23
C GLU A 51 5.46 -12.54 -4.04
N GLY A 52 4.12 -12.58 -4.13
CA GLY A 52 3.31 -13.80 -3.99
C GLY A 52 2.10 -13.75 -3.04
N GLN A 53 1.59 -12.58 -2.63
CA GLN A 53 0.35 -12.52 -1.83
C GLN A 53 -0.83 -13.21 -2.55
N PRO A 54 -1.55 -14.16 -1.90
CA PRO A 54 -2.90 -14.48 -2.33
C PRO A 54 -3.72 -13.20 -2.23
N VAL A 55 -4.26 -12.78 -3.38
CA VAL A 55 -4.93 -11.49 -3.60
C VAL A 55 -6.10 -11.27 -2.61
N GLU A 56 -6.60 -12.33 -1.97
CA GLU A 56 -7.73 -12.28 -1.03
C GLU A 56 -7.48 -11.59 0.32
N LEU A 57 -6.24 -11.35 0.75
CA LEU A 57 -5.96 -10.93 2.13
C LEU A 57 -5.75 -9.43 2.32
N ARG A 58 -5.58 -8.67 1.23
CA ARG A 58 -5.35 -7.23 1.32
C ARG A 58 -6.59 -6.51 1.88
N GLY A 59 -6.35 -5.70 2.90
CA GLY A 59 -7.41 -4.88 3.50
C GLY A 59 -8.38 -5.67 4.37
N ARG A 60 -8.01 -6.86 4.89
CA ARG A 60 -8.79 -7.57 5.92
C ARG A 60 -8.21 -7.33 7.32
N VAL A 61 -9.06 -7.33 8.34
CA VAL A 61 -8.67 -7.20 9.75
C VAL A 61 -8.99 -8.50 10.48
N PHE A 62 -7.97 -9.08 11.10
CA PHE A 62 -8.10 -10.31 11.87
C PHE A 62 -7.55 -10.13 13.28
N ARG A 63 -8.16 -10.81 14.26
CA ARG A 63 -7.64 -10.85 15.63
C ARG A 63 -7.19 -12.25 16.00
N CYS A 64 -6.13 -12.30 16.81
CA CYS A 64 -5.65 -13.54 17.40
C CYS A 64 -6.73 -14.12 18.32
N PRO A 65 -7.11 -15.40 18.16
CA PRO A 65 -8.14 -16.04 19.00
C PRO A 65 -7.74 -16.18 20.47
N LYS A 66 -6.43 -16.12 20.79
CA LYS A 66 -5.92 -16.26 22.16
C LYS A 66 -5.87 -14.95 22.93
N CYS A 67 -5.42 -13.86 22.30
CA CYS A 67 -5.19 -12.58 22.99
C CYS A 67 -6.05 -11.42 22.48
N GLY A 68 -6.76 -11.61 21.38
CA GLY A 68 -7.59 -10.57 20.78
C GLY A 68 -6.81 -9.43 20.12
N ASN A 69 -5.48 -9.48 20.04
CA ASN A 69 -4.73 -8.46 19.30
C ASN A 69 -4.89 -8.64 17.79
N THR A 70 -4.89 -7.53 17.07
CA THR A 70 -4.91 -7.52 15.60
C THR A 70 -3.63 -8.15 15.08
N VAL A 71 -3.75 -9.12 14.18
CA VAL A 71 -2.62 -9.86 13.60
C VAL A 71 -2.72 -9.88 12.09
N ASP A 72 -1.56 -10.03 11.44
CA ASP A 72 -1.50 -10.22 9.99
C ASP A 72 -1.99 -11.63 9.64
N PRO A 73 -2.90 -11.78 8.64
CA PRO A 73 -3.41 -13.08 8.20
C PRO A 73 -2.35 -14.02 7.60
N LEU A 74 -1.17 -13.52 7.26
CA LEU A 74 -0.06 -14.32 6.75
C LEU A 74 0.89 -14.75 7.87
N SER A 75 0.67 -14.27 9.09
CA SER A 75 1.52 -14.59 10.23
C SER A 75 1.02 -15.85 10.94
N PRO A 76 1.78 -16.97 10.93
CA PRO A 76 1.39 -18.20 11.62
C PRO A 76 1.46 -18.08 13.16
N ARG A 77 2.06 -16.99 13.66
CA ARG A 77 2.31 -16.76 15.08
C ARG A 77 1.97 -15.32 15.45
N CYS A 78 1.18 -15.12 16.51
CA CYS A 78 0.87 -13.77 16.97
C CYS A 78 2.14 -13.11 17.55
N PRO A 79 2.52 -11.90 17.08
CA PRO A 79 3.66 -11.18 17.62
C PRO A 79 3.44 -10.65 19.05
N TYR A 80 2.18 -10.55 19.49
CA TYR A 80 1.84 -9.99 20.81
C TYR A 80 1.78 -11.02 21.92
N CYS A 81 1.29 -12.24 21.64
CA CYS A 81 1.13 -13.28 22.67
C CYS A 81 1.91 -14.57 22.37
N GLY A 82 2.54 -14.68 21.20
CA GLY A 82 3.29 -15.87 20.82
C GLY A 82 2.44 -17.12 20.55
N ALA A 83 1.11 -16.99 20.49
CA ALA A 83 0.24 -18.10 20.12
C ALA A 83 0.48 -18.47 18.64
N GLU A 84 0.66 -19.76 18.39
CA GLU A 84 0.66 -20.36 17.06
C GLU A 84 -0.78 -20.74 16.72
N PHE A 85 -1.25 -20.40 15.52
CA PHE A 85 -2.59 -20.74 15.06
C PHE A 85 -2.56 -21.16 13.60
N GLU A 86 -3.52 -22.02 13.24
CA GLU A 86 -3.66 -22.45 11.86
C GLU A 86 -4.03 -21.25 10.99
N ILE A 87 -3.23 -21.06 9.94
CA ILE A 87 -3.47 -20.09 8.88
C ILE A 87 -4.87 -20.36 8.33
N GLY A 88 -5.79 -19.43 8.54
CA GLY A 88 -7.18 -19.59 8.10
C GLY A 88 -8.25 -19.54 9.19
N SER A 89 -7.88 -19.54 10.48
CA SER A 89 -8.83 -19.45 11.59
C SER A 89 -8.56 -18.23 12.48
N TYR A 90 -9.43 -17.23 12.39
CA TYR A 90 -9.26 -15.94 13.06
C TYR A 90 -10.48 -15.58 13.91
N ALA A 91 -10.31 -14.67 14.87
CA ALA A 91 -11.45 -14.13 15.61
C ALA A 91 -11.94 -12.82 14.98
N CYS A 92 -13.26 -12.70 14.83
CA CYS A 92 -13.94 -11.47 14.43
C CYS A 92 -13.67 -10.35 15.46
N PRO A 93 -13.35 -9.12 15.02
CA PRO A 93 -13.05 -8.01 15.92
C PRO A 93 -14.23 -7.54 16.77
N ASP A 94 -15.47 -7.75 16.31
CA ASP A 94 -16.68 -7.23 16.96
C ASP A 94 -17.31 -8.23 17.92
N CYS A 95 -17.36 -9.51 17.55
CA CYS A 95 -18.03 -10.54 18.33
C CYS A 95 -17.12 -11.64 18.87
N GLY A 96 -15.86 -11.71 18.42
CA GLY A 96 -14.93 -12.78 18.79
C GLY A 96 -15.23 -14.14 18.15
N GLY A 97 -16.26 -14.23 17.30
CA GLY A 97 -16.60 -15.45 16.56
C GLY A 97 -15.49 -15.88 15.61
N LEU A 98 -15.35 -17.19 15.39
CA LEU A 98 -14.36 -17.76 14.50
C LEU A 98 -14.74 -17.48 13.03
N VAL A 99 -13.80 -16.94 12.27
CA VAL A 99 -13.96 -16.56 10.86
C VAL A 99 -12.79 -17.05 10.04
N THR A 100 -13.03 -17.25 8.75
CA THR A 100 -12.02 -17.69 7.79
C THR A 100 -11.52 -16.57 6.90
N LEU A 101 -10.44 -16.83 6.17
CA LEU A 101 -9.89 -15.91 5.18
C LEU A 101 -10.78 -15.67 3.97
N HIS A 102 -11.85 -16.45 3.80
CA HIS A 102 -12.79 -16.28 2.69
C HIS A 102 -13.99 -15.41 3.12
N ASP A 103 -14.22 -15.25 4.42
CA ASP A 103 -15.35 -14.50 4.95
C ASP A 103 -15.15 -12.99 4.77
N ILE A 104 -16.04 -12.36 4.01
CA ILE A 104 -16.14 -10.90 3.85
C ILE A 104 -16.91 -10.30 5.03
N TYR A 105 -17.97 -11.00 5.45
CA TYR A 105 -18.77 -10.66 6.61
C TYR A 105 -18.64 -11.76 7.65
N CYS A 106 -18.65 -11.40 8.93
CA CYS A 106 -18.69 -12.37 10.00
C CYS A 106 -20.03 -13.14 9.97
N PRO A 107 -20.04 -14.47 9.89
CA PRO A 107 -21.28 -15.27 9.92
C PRO A 107 -22.00 -15.21 11.28
N HIS A 108 -21.30 -14.80 12.34
CA HIS A 108 -21.86 -14.74 13.70
C HIS A 108 -22.56 -13.41 14.02
N CYS A 109 -22.05 -12.29 13.51
CA CYS A 109 -22.56 -10.95 13.86
C CYS A 109 -22.85 -10.05 12.66
N GLY A 110 -22.50 -10.47 11.44
CA GLY A 110 -22.69 -9.69 10.21
C GLY A 110 -21.71 -8.53 10.03
N SER A 111 -20.72 -8.36 10.92
CA SER A 111 -19.74 -7.28 10.78
C SER A 111 -18.81 -7.49 9.59
N LEU A 112 -18.33 -6.39 9.03
CA LEU A 112 -17.46 -6.39 7.86
C LEU A 112 -16.01 -6.63 8.29
N LEU A 113 -15.37 -7.64 7.71
CA LEU A 113 -13.99 -8.02 8.07
C LEU A 113 -12.93 -7.29 7.24
N LEU A 114 -13.32 -6.32 6.40
CA LEU A 114 -12.41 -5.49 5.62
C LEU A 114 -12.10 -4.17 6.34
N ALA A 115 -10.82 -3.86 6.48
CA ALA A 115 -10.28 -2.58 6.95
C ALA A 115 -10.67 -1.42 6.02
N GLU A 116 -10.60 -1.65 4.72
CA GLU A 116 -10.88 -0.66 3.68
C GLU A 116 -11.74 -1.31 2.59
N PRO A 117 -13.06 -1.33 2.74
CA PRO A 117 -13.92 -2.00 1.77
C PRO A 117 -14.02 -1.23 0.46
N TYR A 118 -14.21 -1.96 -0.64
CA TYR A 118 -14.45 -1.39 -1.95
C TYR A 118 -15.92 -1.50 -2.30
N ALA A 119 -16.48 -0.49 -2.94
CA ALA A 119 -17.89 -0.46 -3.33
C ALA A 119 -18.10 -0.20 -4.82
N CYS A 120 -19.17 -0.78 -5.35
CA CYS A 120 -19.61 -0.54 -6.72
C CYS A 120 -20.00 0.94 -6.91
N PRO A 121 -19.51 1.63 -7.96
CA PRO A 121 -19.85 3.03 -8.23
C PRO A 121 -21.34 3.30 -8.46
N ARG A 122 -22.11 2.29 -8.88
CA ARG A 122 -23.54 2.42 -9.21
C ARG A 122 -24.46 2.05 -8.03
N CYS A 123 -24.27 0.87 -7.46
CA CYS A 123 -25.18 0.34 -6.44
C CYS A 123 -24.65 0.44 -5.01
N LEU A 124 -23.41 0.91 -4.82
CA LEU A 124 -22.75 1.10 -3.52
C LEU A 124 -22.64 -0.16 -2.65
N ARG A 125 -22.85 -1.36 -3.22
CA ARG A 125 -22.59 -2.63 -2.53
C ARG A 125 -21.09 -2.93 -2.52
N ILE A 126 -20.67 -3.62 -1.47
CA ILE A 126 -19.29 -4.05 -1.29
C ILE A 126 -18.93 -5.10 -2.35
N VAL A 127 -17.75 -4.94 -2.93
CA VAL A 127 -17.19 -5.76 -4.00
C VAL A 127 -15.68 -5.96 -3.76
N PRO A 128 -15.05 -6.99 -4.36
CA PRO A 128 -13.61 -7.18 -4.29
C PRO A 128 -12.83 -6.01 -4.92
N PRO A 129 -11.58 -5.74 -4.49
CA PRO A 129 -10.76 -4.63 -4.99
C PRO A 129 -10.48 -4.67 -6.50
N GLU A 130 -10.29 -5.86 -7.07
CA GLU A 130 -10.03 -6.05 -8.51
C GLU A 130 -11.29 -6.35 -9.35
N SER A 131 -12.48 -6.20 -8.77
CA SER A 131 -13.71 -6.40 -9.52
C SER A 131 -13.89 -5.32 -10.59
N THR A 132 -14.11 -5.71 -11.85
CA THR A 132 -14.47 -4.82 -12.97
C THR A 132 -15.94 -4.93 -13.36
N LYS A 133 -16.67 -5.86 -12.73
CA LYS A 133 -18.11 -6.08 -12.92
C LYS A 133 -18.78 -6.35 -11.60
N CYS A 134 -19.91 -5.71 -11.36
CA CYS A 134 -20.65 -5.88 -10.12
C CYS A 134 -21.49 -7.17 -10.18
N PRO A 135 -21.35 -8.12 -9.23
CA PRO A 135 -22.18 -9.32 -9.19
C PRO A 135 -23.64 -9.03 -8.79
N TRP A 136 -23.90 -7.86 -8.19
CA TRP A 136 -25.20 -7.52 -7.66
C TRP A 136 -26.08 -6.73 -8.63
N CYS A 137 -25.50 -5.80 -9.39
CA CYS A 137 -26.23 -4.94 -10.31
C CYS A 137 -25.81 -5.10 -11.78
N GLY A 138 -24.83 -5.98 -12.06
CA GLY A 138 -24.39 -6.33 -13.41
C GLY A 138 -23.63 -5.24 -14.17
N VAL A 139 -23.38 -4.07 -13.56
CA VAL A 139 -22.68 -2.96 -14.23
C VAL A 139 -21.19 -3.26 -14.35
N GLU A 140 -20.61 -2.89 -15.49
CA GLU A 140 -19.18 -2.91 -15.72
C GLU A 140 -18.58 -1.54 -15.38
N TYR A 141 -17.40 -1.54 -14.76
CA TYR A 141 -16.69 -0.34 -14.33
C TYR A 141 -15.19 -0.57 -14.33
N TRP A 142 -14.42 0.51 -14.47
CA TRP A 142 -12.95 0.44 -14.52
C TRP A 142 -12.33 0.08 -13.17
N SER A 143 -12.82 0.66 -12.08
CA SER A 143 -12.36 0.37 -10.72
C SER A 143 -13.45 0.64 -9.68
N PRO A 144 -13.51 -0.15 -8.59
CA PRO A 144 -14.45 0.09 -7.52
C PRO A 144 -13.99 1.28 -6.65
N ILE A 145 -14.94 1.90 -5.95
CA ILE A 145 -14.67 3.03 -5.06
C ILE A 145 -14.08 2.49 -3.76
N ARG A 146 -12.86 2.91 -3.39
CA ARG A 146 -12.30 2.62 -2.07
C ARG A 146 -13.04 3.44 -1.01
N LEU A 147 -13.58 2.77 0.01
CA LEU A 147 -14.24 3.41 1.15
C LEU A 147 -13.23 3.47 2.30
N ASP A 148 -12.73 4.67 2.57
CA ASP A 148 -12.12 4.95 3.86
C ASP A 148 -13.21 5.03 4.96
N GLU A 149 -12.79 4.97 6.23
CA GLU A 149 -13.69 5.00 7.39
C GLU A 149 -14.72 6.14 7.32
N GLU A 150 -14.31 7.32 6.86
CA GLU A 150 -15.20 8.48 6.75
C GLU A 150 -16.21 8.37 5.60
N THR A 151 -15.77 7.86 4.46
CA THR A 151 -16.63 7.64 3.29
C THR A 151 -17.60 6.49 3.54
N PHE A 152 -17.19 5.44 4.25
CA PHE A 152 -18.07 4.34 4.66
C PHE A 152 -19.26 4.86 5.48
N ARG A 153 -19.00 5.68 6.51
CA ARG A 153 -20.06 6.30 7.32
C ARG A 153 -20.99 7.22 6.50
N LYS A 154 -20.45 7.93 5.51
CA LYS A 154 -21.24 8.78 4.59
C LYS A 154 -22.11 7.94 3.65
N VAL A 155 -21.57 6.85 3.11
CA VAL A 155 -22.28 5.91 2.24
C VAL A 155 -23.37 5.19 3.01
N GLU A 156 -23.09 4.65 4.19
CA GLU A 156 -24.09 4.01 5.05
C GLU A 156 -25.23 4.99 5.40
N LYS A 157 -24.91 6.24 5.74
CA LYS A 157 -25.92 7.30 5.96
C LYS A 157 -26.73 7.65 4.70
N ARG A 158 -26.19 7.47 3.49
CA ARG A 158 -26.92 7.67 2.23
C ARG A 158 -27.75 6.44 1.86
N VAL A 159 -27.25 5.24 2.11
CA VAL A 159 -27.94 3.96 1.89
C VAL A 159 -29.12 3.82 2.85
N SER A 160 -28.94 4.12 4.14
CA SER A 160 -30.02 4.15 5.14
C SER A 160 -31.09 5.19 4.80
N ARG A 161 -30.69 6.40 4.39
CA ARG A 161 -31.63 7.43 3.89
C ARG A 161 -32.35 7.00 2.60
N GLY A 162 -31.66 6.32 1.69
CA GLY A 162 -32.25 5.78 0.47
C GLY A 162 -33.24 4.63 0.76
N ARG A 163 -32.90 3.72 1.68
CA ARG A 163 -33.79 2.65 2.16
C ARG A 163 -35.05 3.23 2.82
N MET A 164 -34.89 4.28 3.63
CA MET A 164 -36.01 5.00 4.27
C MET A 164 -36.94 5.70 3.25
N MET A 165 -36.42 6.11 2.09
CA MET A 165 -37.25 6.65 0.99
C MET A 165 -38.00 5.56 0.22
N VAL A 166 -37.42 4.36 0.07
CA VAL A 166 -38.07 3.21 -0.60
C VAL A 166 -39.17 2.58 0.28
N GLU A 167 -39.00 2.56 1.60
CA GLU A 167 -40.03 2.06 2.54
C GLU A 167 -41.25 2.99 2.65
N ARG A 168 -41.07 4.29 2.42
CA ARG A 168 -42.16 5.27 2.45
C ARG A 168 -43.01 5.27 1.17
N SER A 169 -42.45 4.86 0.04
CA SER A 169 -43.19 4.71 -1.22
C SER A 169 -43.93 3.39 -1.35
N SER A 170 -43.59 2.39 -0.54
CA SER A 170 -44.28 1.07 -0.51
C SER A 170 -45.43 1.01 0.50
N THR A 171 -45.51 1.95 1.45
CA THR A 171 -46.61 2.08 2.42
C THR A 171 -47.69 3.09 2.00
N ALA A 172 -47.53 3.76 0.85
CA ALA A 172 -48.48 4.74 0.32
C ALA A 172 -49.45 4.19 -0.75
N SER A 173 -49.46 2.86 -0.96
CA SER A 173 -50.27 2.18 -1.98
C SER A 173 -51.32 1.24 -1.40
N THR A 174 -51.81 1.51 -0.19
CA THR A 174 -52.97 0.84 0.42
C THR A 174 -53.95 1.89 0.89
#